data_AF-A0A7R7DWF4-F1
#
_entry.id   AF-A0A7R7DWF4-F1
#
_cell.length_a   1.000
_cell.length_b   1.000
_cell.length_c   1.000
_cell.angle_alpha   90.00
_cell.angle_beta   90.00
_cell.angle_gamma   90.00
#
_symmetry.space_group_name_H-M   'P 1'
#
loop_
_entity.id
_entity.type
_entity.pdbx_description
1 polymer ?
#
loop_
_entity_poly.entity_id
_entity_poly.type
_entity_poly.pdbx_seq_one_letter_code
_entity_poly.pdbx_strand_id
1 'polypeptide(L)'
;MPACFAGWCGALRVDGYLPNGRCAVRGDGGGWQGPVAFLEVPLPTTVVPLRFAALPLIAAGVLLTAGCTIDAKDARPQHRTFPFSGTTLNVVAHGTPTDLVPVDRRDVRVTRWFVHKPGSSPHAHWRLTGHTLDIDAGCTGLALCDVRFQVDVPRGVRVLRNGRATKLTGGH
;
A
#
# COMPACT_ATOMS: atom_id res chain seq x y z
N MET A 1 7.70 -6.27 5.84
CA MET A 1 7.89 -5.43 7.04
C MET A 1 7.76 -3.98 6.60
N PRO A 2 6.66 -3.26 6.91
CA PRO A 2 6.51 -1.88 6.47
C PRO A 2 7.35 -0.97 7.38
N ALA A 3 8.17 -0.12 6.77
CA ALA A 3 8.95 0.90 7.48
C ALA A 3 8.05 2.09 7.82
N CYS A 4 7.94 2.46 9.10
CA CYS A 4 7.29 3.71 9.50
C CYS A 4 8.23 4.87 9.08
N PHE A 5 7.88 5.62 8.04
CA PHE A 5 8.59 6.87 7.73
C PHE A 5 8.06 8.00 8.62
N ALA A 6 8.98 8.82 9.14
CA ALA A 6 8.62 10.02 9.88
C ALA A 6 7.87 10.98 8.95
N GLY A 7 6.68 11.42 9.36
CA GLY A 7 5.81 12.23 8.51
C GLY A 7 4.52 12.63 9.20
N TRP A 8 3.79 13.54 8.55
CA TRP A 8 2.48 14.00 9.01
C TRP A 8 1.37 13.12 8.41
N CYS A 9 0.54 12.52 9.26
CA CYS A 9 -0.72 11.86 8.87
C CYS A 9 -1.86 12.61 9.58
N GLY A 10 -2.49 13.56 8.88
CA GLY A 10 -3.47 14.47 9.49
C GLY A 10 -2.80 15.43 10.49
N ALA A 11 -3.39 15.60 11.68
CA ALA A 11 -2.86 16.40 12.80
C ALA A 11 -1.95 15.59 13.76
N LEU A 12 -1.39 14.49 13.26
CA LEU A 12 -0.54 13.57 14.03
C LEU A 12 0.84 13.50 13.38
N ARG A 13 1.87 13.69 14.20
CA ARG A 13 3.27 13.50 13.82
C ARG A 13 3.70 12.08 14.19
N VAL A 14 4.18 11.32 13.21
CA VAL A 14 4.77 9.99 13.44
C VAL A 14 6.26 10.18 13.76
N ASP A 15 6.66 9.92 15.01
CA ASP A 15 8.01 10.21 15.51
C ASP A 15 8.96 8.99 15.42
N GLY A 16 8.45 7.77 15.22
CA GLY A 16 9.31 6.57 15.07
C GLY A 16 8.64 5.24 15.43
N TYR A 17 9.45 4.20 15.64
CA TYR A 17 9.01 2.83 15.94
C TYR A 17 9.07 2.53 17.44
N LEU A 18 8.00 1.94 18.00
CA LEU A 18 7.98 1.40 19.35
C LEU A 18 8.53 -0.04 19.35
N PRO A 19 9.18 -0.49 20.43
CA PRO A 19 9.80 -1.82 20.51
C PRO A 19 8.81 -3.00 20.40
N ASN A 20 7.50 -2.74 20.47
CA ASN A 20 6.43 -3.72 20.27
C ASN A 20 5.87 -3.76 18.84
N GLY A 21 6.53 -3.10 17.89
CA GLY A 21 6.18 -3.21 16.48
C GLY A 21 5.20 -2.14 15.95
N ARG A 22 4.81 -1.17 16.79
CA ARG A 22 3.83 -0.13 16.45
C ARG A 22 4.51 1.21 16.16
N CYS A 23 3.93 2.05 15.31
CA CYS A 23 4.45 3.41 15.11
C CYS A 23 4.03 4.31 16.30
N ALA A 24 4.97 5.11 16.82
CA ALA A 24 4.72 6.15 17.81
C ALA A 24 4.12 7.38 17.11
N VAL A 25 2.96 7.85 17.58
CA VAL A 25 2.30 9.07 17.10
C VAL A 25 2.15 10.07 18.23
N ARG A 26 2.46 11.35 17.96
CA ARG A 26 2.24 12.47 18.87
C ARG A 26 1.17 13.38 18.26
N GLY A 27 0.09 13.61 19.00
CA GLY A 27 -0.94 14.59 18.64
C GLY A 27 -0.53 16.00 19.03
N ASP A 28 -0.97 16.99 18.27
CA ASP A 28 -0.68 18.42 18.48
C ASP A 28 -1.32 19.03 19.75
N GLY A 29 -1.91 18.21 20.64
CA GLY A 29 -2.34 18.64 21.97
C GLY A 29 -1.21 18.44 22.99
N GLY A 30 -0.54 19.53 23.36
CA GLY A 30 0.57 19.52 24.31
C GLY A 30 0.24 18.82 25.63
N GLY A 31 0.91 17.69 25.88
CA GLY A 31 0.84 16.97 27.16
C GLY A 31 1.63 15.67 27.08
N TRP A 32 2.86 15.67 27.60
CA TRP A 32 3.67 14.46 27.77
C TRP A 32 2.96 13.46 28.70
N GLN A 33 2.62 12.27 28.18
CA GLN A 33 2.25 11.12 28.99
C GLN A 33 3.06 9.92 28.52
N GLY A 34 4.10 9.61 29.27
CA GLY A 34 4.71 8.28 29.34
C GLY A 34 5.35 8.11 30.71
N PRO A 35 5.75 6.91 31.12
CA PRO A 35 5.24 5.58 30.81
C PRO A 35 4.38 5.03 31.98
N VAL A 36 3.22 4.40 31.73
CA VAL A 36 2.61 3.56 32.77
C VAL A 36 3.32 2.21 32.80
N ALA A 37 4.45 2.21 33.48
CA ALA A 37 5.06 1.02 34.02
C ALA A 37 4.23 0.52 35.21
N PHE A 38 4.12 -0.81 35.25
CA PHE A 38 3.89 -1.63 36.44
C PHE A 38 2.60 -1.45 37.26
N LEU A 39 1.77 -2.47 37.04
CA LEU A 39 0.88 -3.11 37.99
C LEU A 39 1.55 -3.27 39.37
N GLU A 40 1.27 -2.37 40.31
CA GLU A 40 1.16 -2.68 41.74
C GLU A 40 -0.05 -1.96 42.30
N VAL A 41 -1.08 -2.73 42.63
CA VAL A 41 -2.33 -2.28 43.25
C VAL A 41 -2.12 -2.31 44.76
N PRO A 42 -1.99 -1.18 45.48
CA PRO A 42 -2.25 -1.18 46.91
C PRO A 42 -3.77 -1.20 47.08
N LEU A 43 -4.30 -2.27 47.65
CA LEU A 43 -5.68 -2.33 48.13
C LEU A 43 -5.88 -1.29 49.25
N PRO A 44 -6.80 -0.32 49.12
CA PRO A 44 -7.35 0.37 50.28
C PRO A 44 -8.66 -0.34 50.66
N THR A 45 -8.60 -1.14 51.72
CA THR A 45 -9.78 -1.56 52.47
C THR A 45 -10.49 -0.33 53.01
N THR A 46 -11.52 0.17 52.35
CA THR A 46 -12.54 1.00 53.01
C THR A 46 -13.89 0.85 52.31
N VAL A 47 -14.76 0.08 52.97
CA VAL A 47 -16.19 -0.02 52.71
C VAL A 47 -16.87 1.32 53.00
N VAL A 48 -17.60 1.88 52.03
CA VAL A 48 -18.54 2.99 52.25
C VAL A 48 -19.84 2.70 51.46
N PRO A 49 -21.02 2.80 52.10
CA PRO A 49 -22.25 2.22 51.56
C PRO A 49 -22.95 3.08 50.51
N LEU A 50 -23.56 2.33 49.58
CA LEU A 50 -24.41 2.67 48.46
C LEU A 50 -25.43 3.81 48.74
N ARG A 51 -25.37 4.89 47.95
CA ARG A 51 -26.46 5.86 47.77
C ARG A 51 -26.67 6.09 46.27
N PHE A 52 -27.90 5.86 45.86
CA PHE A 52 -28.44 5.94 44.50
C PHE A 52 -28.23 7.31 43.84
N ALA A 53 -27.72 7.32 42.60
CA ALA A 53 -28.05 8.31 41.58
C ALA A 53 -27.61 7.79 40.20
N ALA A 54 -28.57 7.68 39.28
CA ALA A 54 -28.34 7.29 37.89
C ALA A 54 -27.49 8.35 37.15
N LEU A 55 -26.40 7.93 36.49
CA LEU A 55 -25.72 8.70 35.46
C LEU A 55 -25.22 7.77 34.34
N PRO A 56 -25.25 8.21 33.07
CA PRO A 56 -25.31 7.36 31.91
C PRO A 56 -23.97 6.66 31.61
N LEU A 57 -24.08 5.45 31.06
CA LEU A 57 -23.00 4.69 30.42
C LEU A 57 -22.29 5.55 29.36
N ILE A 58 -21.14 6.12 29.70
CA ILE A 58 -20.21 6.66 28.70
C ILE A 58 -19.36 5.49 28.20
N ALA A 59 -19.90 4.74 27.25
CA ALA A 59 -19.10 3.86 26.41
C ALA A 59 -18.30 4.75 25.43
N ALA A 60 -17.16 5.27 25.89
CA ALA A 60 -16.23 5.96 25.02
C ALA A 60 -15.67 4.93 24.02
N GLY A 61 -16.22 4.97 22.81
CA GLY A 61 -15.84 4.09 21.71
C GLY A 61 -14.34 4.19 21.43
N VAL A 62 -13.66 3.05 21.46
CA VAL A 62 -12.32 2.90 20.92
C VAL A 62 -12.43 3.15 19.41
N LEU A 63 -12.17 4.38 18.99
CA LEU A 63 -11.90 4.72 17.60
C LEU A 63 -10.63 3.98 17.19
N LEU A 64 -10.81 2.82 16.58
CA LEU A 64 -9.74 2.10 15.88
C LEU A 64 -9.21 3.04 14.79
N THR A 65 -8.06 3.67 15.04
CA THR A 65 -7.32 4.42 14.04
C THR A 65 -6.79 3.44 12.99
N ALA A 66 -7.60 3.16 11.97
CA ALA A 66 -7.19 2.43 10.78
C ALA A 66 -5.95 3.15 10.21
N GLY A 67 -4.82 2.45 10.23
CA GLY A 67 -3.52 3.03 9.91
C GLY A 67 -3.46 3.59 8.48
N CYS A 68 -2.83 4.76 8.35
CA CYS A 68 -2.46 5.40 7.09
C CYS A 68 -1.50 4.49 6.28
N THR A 69 -2.00 3.48 5.57
CA THR A 69 -1.22 2.74 4.54
C THR A 69 -2.06 2.54 3.29
N ILE A 70 -1.52 2.91 2.14
CA ILE A 70 -2.07 2.55 0.83
C ILE A 70 -1.01 1.70 0.15
N ASP A 71 -1.40 0.48 -0.18
CA ASP A 71 -0.55 -0.53 -0.81
C ASP A 71 -1.28 -1.06 -2.03
N ALA A 72 -0.60 -1.10 -3.16
CA ALA A 72 -1.17 -1.59 -4.41
C ALA A 72 -1.66 -3.04 -4.26
N LYS A 73 -1.08 -3.87 -3.39
CA LYS A 73 -1.53 -5.26 -3.19
C LYS A 73 -3.00 -5.36 -2.75
N ASP A 74 -3.52 -4.33 -2.09
CA ASP A 74 -4.89 -4.27 -1.58
C ASP A 74 -5.86 -3.70 -2.63
N ALA A 75 -5.35 -3.25 -3.78
CA ALA A 75 -6.16 -2.72 -4.86
C ALA A 75 -6.86 -3.82 -5.65
N ARG A 76 -8.05 -3.52 -6.17
CA ARG A 76 -8.75 -4.43 -7.09
C ARG A 76 -7.97 -4.54 -8.41
N PRO A 77 -7.59 -5.75 -8.85
CA PRO A 77 -6.86 -5.92 -10.10
C PRO A 77 -7.72 -5.53 -11.29
N GLN A 78 -7.09 -4.89 -12.27
CA GLN A 78 -7.65 -4.64 -13.59
C GLN A 78 -6.83 -5.36 -14.64
N HIS A 79 -7.50 -6.05 -15.55
CA HIS A 79 -6.85 -6.85 -16.57
C HIS A 79 -7.12 -6.29 -17.96
N ARG A 80 -6.12 -6.37 -18.83
CA ARG A 80 -6.30 -6.21 -20.28
C ARG A 80 -5.45 -7.24 -20.99
N THR A 81 -6.06 -7.91 -21.95
CA THR A 81 -5.39 -8.82 -22.87
C THR A 81 -5.11 -8.11 -24.19
N PHE A 82 -3.97 -8.41 -24.77
CA PHE A 82 -3.57 -7.98 -26.09
C PHE A 82 -3.21 -9.21 -26.94
N PRO A 83 -3.80 -9.34 -28.14
CA PRO A 83 -3.33 -10.34 -29.09
C PRO A 83 -1.87 -10.01 -29.47
N PHE A 84 -1.03 -11.05 -29.52
CA PHE A 84 0.38 -10.89 -29.83
C PHE A 84 0.89 -12.12 -30.58
N SER A 85 1.57 -11.88 -31.70
CA SER A 85 2.12 -12.92 -32.57
C SER A 85 3.61 -12.74 -32.85
N GLY A 86 4.25 -11.75 -32.21
CA GLY A 86 5.67 -11.48 -32.37
C GLY A 86 6.56 -12.43 -31.57
N THR A 87 7.84 -12.47 -31.93
CA THR A 87 8.86 -13.23 -31.18
C THR A 87 9.58 -12.40 -30.13
N THR A 88 9.41 -11.06 -30.18
CA THR A 88 10.06 -10.12 -29.25
C THR A 88 9.05 -9.09 -28.76
N LEU A 89 8.92 -8.94 -27.44
CA LEU A 89 8.09 -7.95 -26.79
C LEU A 89 8.98 -6.93 -26.08
N ASN A 90 8.86 -5.65 -26.44
CA ASN A 90 9.52 -4.56 -25.71
C ASN A 90 8.55 -3.94 -24.72
N VAL A 91 8.89 -3.95 -23.44
CA VAL A 91 8.11 -3.33 -22.37
C VAL A 91 8.75 -2.00 -21.98
N VAL A 92 8.04 -0.92 -22.24
CA VAL A 92 8.42 0.44 -21.85
C VAL A 92 7.56 0.81 -20.65
N ALA A 93 8.18 0.99 -19.48
CA ALA A 93 7.45 1.11 -18.21
C ALA A 93 7.55 2.48 -17.54
N HIS A 94 8.31 3.43 -18.10
CA HIS A 94 8.48 4.81 -17.58
C HIS A 94 8.81 4.92 -16.07
N GLY A 95 9.47 3.90 -15.50
CA GLY A 95 9.79 3.85 -14.06
C GLY A 95 8.67 3.25 -13.19
N THR A 96 7.54 2.88 -13.77
CA THR A 96 6.42 2.19 -13.11
C THR A 96 6.82 0.76 -12.70
N PRO A 97 6.64 0.36 -11.43
CA PRO A 97 6.90 -1.01 -10.97
C PRO A 97 6.14 -2.04 -11.80
N THR A 98 6.88 -2.91 -12.51
CA THR A 98 6.31 -3.85 -13.48
C THR A 98 7.03 -5.20 -13.44
N ASP A 99 6.31 -6.25 -13.05
CA ASP A 99 6.77 -7.63 -13.07
C ASP A 99 6.54 -8.26 -14.43
N LEU A 100 7.49 -9.08 -14.89
CA LEU A 100 7.42 -9.79 -16.16
C LEU A 100 7.44 -11.28 -15.88
N VAL A 101 6.30 -11.94 -16.09
CA VAL A 101 6.10 -13.34 -15.68
C VAL A 101 5.87 -14.21 -16.92
N PRO A 102 6.67 -15.26 -17.14
CA PRO A 102 6.45 -16.19 -18.23
C PRO A 102 5.27 -17.11 -17.89
N VAL A 103 4.29 -17.22 -18.77
CA VAL A 103 3.12 -18.07 -18.56
C VAL A 103 2.74 -18.82 -19.84
N ASP A 104 2.05 -19.95 -19.68
CA ASP A 104 1.59 -20.75 -20.82
C ASP A 104 0.28 -20.20 -21.39
N ARG A 105 0.43 -19.30 -22.37
CA ARG A 105 -0.66 -18.66 -23.11
C ARG A 105 -0.14 -18.12 -24.44
N ARG A 106 -1.06 -17.69 -25.32
CA ARG A 106 -0.72 -17.13 -26.64
C ARG A 106 -0.75 -15.60 -26.68
N ASP A 107 -1.48 -14.97 -25.77
CA ASP A 107 -1.69 -13.53 -25.70
C ASP A 107 -0.84 -12.88 -24.60
N VAL A 108 -0.62 -11.57 -24.70
CA VAL A 108 -0.01 -10.82 -23.59
C VAL A 108 -1.15 -10.30 -22.72
N ARG A 109 -1.16 -10.60 -21.41
CA ARG A 109 -2.06 -9.87 -20.50
C ARG A 109 -1.30 -9.04 -19.49
N VAL A 110 -1.89 -7.90 -19.22
CA VAL A 110 -1.42 -6.92 -18.27
C VAL A 110 -2.43 -6.88 -17.14
N THR A 111 -1.95 -7.11 -15.92
CA THR A 111 -2.71 -6.91 -14.69
C THR A 111 -2.17 -5.68 -14.00
N ARG A 112 -3.07 -4.77 -13.62
CA ARG A 112 -2.75 -3.55 -12.89
C ARG A 112 -3.42 -3.55 -11.53
N TRP A 113 -2.65 -3.22 -10.52
CA TRP A 113 -3.13 -2.86 -9.20
C TRP A 113 -2.81 -1.39 -8.97
N PHE A 114 -3.83 -0.57 -8.71
CA PHE A 114 -3.65 0.87 -8.54
C PHE A 114 -4.59 1.38 -7.45
N VAL A 115 -4.01 1.89 -6.37
CA VAL A 115 -4.72 2.56 -5.27
C VAL A 115 -4.24 4.01 -5.16
N HIS A 116 -5.16 4.93 -4.90
CA HIS A 116 -4.86 6.35 -4.68
C HIS A 116 -5.81 6.92 -3.63
N LYS A 117 -5.37 7.96 -2.90
CA LYS A 117 -6.25 8.67 -1.97
C LYS A 117 -7.20 9.64 -2.71
N PRO A 118 -8.38 9.95 -2.14
CA PRO A 118 -9.22 11.03 -2.63
C PRO A 118 -8.44 12.35 -2.75
N GLY A 119 -8.68 13.10 -3.82
CA GLY A 119 -7.93 14.33 -4.13
C GLY A 119 -6.59 14.11 -4.85
N SER A 120 -6.18 12.86 -5.08
CA SER A 120 -5.08 12.56 -5.99
C SER A 120 -5.51 12.79 -7.45
N SER A 121 -4.55 13.12 -8.30
CA SER A 121 -4.74 13.18 -9.76
C SER A 121 -4.07 11.97 -10.42
N PRO A 122 -4.69 10.77 -10.40
CA PRO A 122 -4.12 9.57 -10.96
C PRO A 122 -4.19 9.58 -12.49
N HIS A 123 -3.16 9.01 -13.12
CA HIS A 123 -3.17 8.66 -14.54
C HIS A 123 -2.70 7.23 -14.69
N ALA A 124 -3.20 6.54 -15.71
CA ALA A 124 -2.71 5.22 -16.07
C ALA A 124 -3.07 4.90 -17.51
N HIS A 125 -2.08 4.47 -18.28
CA HIS A 125 -2.28 3.93 -19.61
C HIS A 125 -1.42 2.70 -19.84
N TRP A 126 -1.96 1.76 -20.62
CA TRP A 126 -1.19 0.65 -21.12
C TRP A 126 -1.72 0.27 -22.50
N ARG A 127 -0.82 0.22 -23.48
CA ARG A 127 -1.15 -0.02 -24.89
C ARG A 127 -0.08 -0.87 -25.55
N LEU A 128 -0.51 -1.86 -26.32
CA LEU A 128 0.36 -2.60 -27.21
C LEU A 128 0.26 -2.01 -28.63
N THR A 129 1.37 -1.55 -29.16
CA THR A 129 1.50 -1.07 -30.55
C THR A 129 2.61 -1.85 -31.24
N GLY A 130 2.24 -2.69 -32.19
CA GLY A 130 3.16 -3.63 -32.83
C GLY A 130 3.79 -4.57 -31.81
N HIS A 131 5.07 -4.36 -31.52
CA HIS A 131 5.87 -5.16 -30.58
C HIS A 131 6.20 -4.44 -29.28
N THR A 132 5.67 -3.24 -29.08
CA THR A 132 5.97 -2.40 -27.92
C THR A 132 4.75 -2.27 -27.03
N LEU A 133 4.89 -2.74 -25.79
CA LEU A 133 3.94 -2.54 -24.71
C LEU A 133 4.38 -1.31 -23.92
N ASP A 134 3.67 -0.21 -24.11
CA ASP A 134 3.86 1.02 -23.38
C ASP A 134 2.97 1.00 -22.13
N ILE A 135 3.56 1.17 -20.95
CA ILE A 135 2.92 1.18 -19.63
C ILE A 135 3.38 2.42 -18.89
N ASP A 136 2.41 3.19 -18.41
CA ASP A 136 2.65 4.30 -17.50
C ASP A 136 1.52 4.39 -16.49
N ALA A 137 1.86 4.70 -15.26
CA ALA A 137 0.87 5.09 -14.27
C ALA A 137 1.54 5.79 -13.09
N GLY A 138 0.78 6.68 -12.48
CA GLY A 138 1.19 7.35 -11.26
C GLY A 138 0.21 8.44 -10.87
N CYS A 139 0.66 9.30 -9.97
CA CYS A 139 -0.05 10.50 -9.58
C CYS A 139 0.86 11.71 -9.75
N THR A 140 0.26 12.86 -10.00
CA THR A 140 0.99 14.12 -10.08
C THR A 140 1.10 14.80 -8.71
N GLY A 141 2.19 15.54 -8.49
CA GLY A 141 2.42 16.29 -7.26
C GLY A 141 2.74 15.43 -6.03
N LEU A 142 2.51 15.98 -4.83
CA LEU A 142 2.72 15.30 -3.54
C LEU A 142 1.55 14.33 -3.19
N ALA A 143 0.94 13.73 -4.20
CA ALA A 143 -0.17 12.81 -4.03
C ALA A 143 0.31 11.44 -3.53
N LEU A 144 -0.49 10.82 -2.65
CA LEU A 144 -0.21 9.49 -2.13
C LEU A 144 -0.93 8.45 -2.99
N CYS A 145 -0.17 7.67 -3.74
CA CYS A 145 -0.67 6.51 -4.46
C CYS A 145 0.38 5.43 -4.66
N ASP A 146 -0.09 4.21 -4.93
CA ASP A 146 0.76 3.07 -5.18
C ASP A 146 0.22 2.28 -6.38
N VAL A 147 1.12 1.91 -7.29
CA VAL A 147 0.79 1.24 -8.54
C VAL A 147 1.77 0.12 -8.85
N ARG A 148 1.22 -1.02 -9.26
CA ARG A 148 1.97 -2.17 -9.73
C ARG A 148 1.35 -2.75 -10.98
N PHE A 149 2.20 -3.19 -11.89
CA PHE A 149 1.82 -3.96 -13.05
C PHE A 149 2.47 -5.34 -13.03
N GLN A 150 1.75 -6.32 -13.56
CA GLN A 150 2.29 -7.62 -13.93
C GLN A 150 1.95 -7.87 -15.39
N VAL A 151 2.96 -8.20 -16.19
CA VAL A 151 2.82 -8.59 -17.58
C VAL A 151 3.07 -10.08 -17.68
N ASP A 152 2.02 -10.79 -18.04
CA ASP A 152 2.03 -12.19 -18.37
C ASP A 152 2.48 -12.35 -19.82
N VAL A 153 3.67 -12.90 -20.02
CA VAL A 153 4.32 -13.05 -21.32
C VAL A 153 4.22 -14.50 -21.79
N PRO A 154 3.80 -14.75 -23.05
CA PRO A 154 3.89 -16.08 -23.65
C PRO A 154 5.30 -16.67 -23.57
N ARG A 155 5.41 -17.94 -23.22
CA ARG A 155 6.71 -18.65 -23.26
C ARG A 155 7.29 -18.62 -24.68
N GLY A 156 8.62 -18.49 -24.78
CA GLY A 156 9.34 -18.41 -26.05
C GLY A 156 9.45 -17.00 -26.66
N VAL A 157 8.77 -15.99 -26.09
CA VAL A 157 8.94 -14.60 -26.50
C VAL A 157 10.14 -13.99 -25.79
N ARG A 158 11.04 -13.37 -26.56
CA ARG A 158 12.15 -12.57 -26.02
C ARG A 158 11.60 -11.26 -25.46
N VAL A 159 11.97 -10.91 -24.22
CA VAL A 159 11.48 -9.68 -23.59
C VAL A 159 12.59 -8.66 -23.43
N LEU A 160 12.28 -7.44 -23.85
CA LEU A 160 13.11 -6.26 -23.64
C LEU A 160 12.44 -5.36 -22.60
N ARG A 161 13.25 -4.71 -21.77
CA ARG A 161 12.83 -3.61 -20.89
C ARG A 161 13.51 -2.35 -21.37
N ASN A 162 12.72 -1.38 -21.82
CA ASN A 162 13.22 -0.12 -22.39
C ASN A 162 14.30 -0.36 -23.47
N GLY A 163 14.05 -1.33 -24.37
CA GLY A 163 14.96 -1.70 -25.45
C GLY A 163 16.14 -2.61 -25.06
N ARG A 164 16.30 -2.99 -23.79
CA ARG A 164 17.40 -3.86 -23.32
C ARG A 164 16.90 -5.24 -22.93
N ALA A 165 17.66 -6.29 -23.26
CA ALA A 165 17.30 -7.65 -22.85
C ALA A 165 17.17 -7.75 -21.32
N THR A 166 16.12 -8.41 -20.84
CA THR A 166 15.84 -8.54 -19.41
C THR A 166 15.47 -9.97 -19.05
N LYS A 167 15.75 -10.35 -17.80
CA LYS A 167 15.35 -11.66 -17.27
C LYS A 167 13.89 -11.60 -16.84
N LEU A 168 13.14 -12.68 -17.09
CA LEU A 168 11.78 -12.85 -16.61
C LEU A 168 11.78 -13.37 -15.17
N THR A 169 10.87 -12.86 -14.35
CA THR A 169 10.72 -13.24 -12.96
C THR A 169 9.65 -14.33 -12.86
N GLY A 170 9.97 -15.48 -12.25
CA GLY A 170 8.99 -16.57 -12.03
C GLY A 170 9.01 -17.72 -13.05
N GLY A 171 10.06 -17.83 -13.88
CA GLY A 171 10.33 -19.06 -14.63
C GLY A 171 11.03 -20.09 -13.75
N HIS A 172 10.24 -20.96 -13.09
CA HIS A 172 10.71 -22.28 -12.64
C HIS A 172 10.34 -23.32 -13.70
#